data_AF-A0A6P8XNR9-F1
#
_entry.id   AF-A0A6P8XNR9-F1
#
_cell.length_a   1.000
_cell.length_b   1.000
_cell.length_c   1.000
_cell.angle_alpha   90.00
_cell.angle_beta   90.00
_cell.angle_gamma   90.00
#
_symmetry.space_group_name_H-M   'P 1'
#
loop_
_entity.id
_entity.type
_entity.pdbx_description
1 polymer ?
#
loop_
_entity_poly.entity_id
_entity_poly.type
_entity_poly.pdbx_seq_one_letter_code
_entity_poly.pdbx_strand_id
1 'polypeptide(L)' 'MRYLHELNVQISQKRRSVSVSKQMDRDLCNQHFDTFQTFWGRPGHGAPAGDKINKLKLDDLLYGSPETS' A
#
# COMPACT_ATOMS: atom_id res chain seq x y z
N MET A 1 24.44 -33.34 16.62
CA MET A 1 23.14 -32.70 16.95
C MET A 1 23.07 -31.19 16.68
N ARG A 2 24.17 -30.42 16.68
CA ARG A 2 24.12 -28.96 16.37
C ARG A 2 23.64 -28.61 14.96
N TYR A 3 24.12 -29.33 13.94
CA TYR A 3 23.75 -29.06 12.55
C TYR A 3 22.24 -29.19 12.26
N LEU A 4 21.60 -30.22 12.81
CA LEU A 4 20.16 -30.42 12.63
C LEU A 4 19.33 -29.35 13.34
N HIS A 5 19.81 -28.84 14.49
CA HIS A 5 19.20 -27.71 15.18
C HIS A 5 19.31 -26.42 14.35
N GLU A 6 20.50 -26.12 13.84
CA GLU A 6 20.75 -24.95 12.97
C GLU A 6 19.83 -24.97 11.73
N LEU A 7 19.67 -26.13 11.07
CA LEU A 7 18.77 -26.28 9.93
C LEU A 7 17.31 -26.00 10.28
N ASN A 8 16.84 -26.51 11.42
CA ASN A 8 15.47 -26.27 11.88
C ASN A 8 15.23 -24.78 12.20
N VAL A 9 16.22 -24.11 12.78
CA VAL A 9 16.16 -22.66 13.04
C VAL A 9 16.09 -21.89 11.73
N GLN A 10 16.95 -22.21 10.76
CA GLN A 10 16.96 -21.54 9.44
C GLN A 10 15.63 -21.69 8.71
N ILE A 11 15.06 -22.89 8.69
CA ILE A 11 13.75 -23.14 8.06
C ILE A 11 12.65 -22.34 8.78
N SER A 12 12.66 -22.31 10.11
CA SER A 12 11.65 -21.59 10.90
C SER A 12 11.73 -20.09 10.64
N GLN A 13 12.94 -19.52 10.61
CA GLN A 13 13.18 -18.12 10.28
C GLN A 13 12.74 -17.80 8.86
N LYS A 14 13.10 -18.64 7.87
CA LYS A 14 12.70 -18.45 6.47
C LYS A 14 11.18 -18.45 6.30
N ARG A 15 10.48 -19.40 6.94
CA ARG A 15 9.00 -19.48 6.88
C ARG A 15 8.36 -18.24 7.49
N ARG A 16 8.88 -17.76 8.63
CA ARG A 16 8.41 -16.52 9.26
C ARG A 16 8.63 -15.31 8.35
N SER A 17 9.82 -15.16 7.78
CA SER A 17 10.16 -14.05 6.87
C SER A 17 9.25 -14.02 5.64
N VAL A 18 9.03 -15.16 4.99
CA VAL A 18 8.12 -15.27 3.84
C VAL A 18 6.69 -14.90 4.22
N SER A 19 6.21 -15.34 5.38
CA SER A 19 4.87 -14.97 5.86
C SER A 19 4.73 -13.48 6.10
N VAL A 20 5.74 -12.85 6.72
CA VAL A 20 5.75 -11.41 6.98
C VAL A 20 5.76 -10.62 5.68
N SER A 21 6.61 -10.98 4.72
CA SER A 21 6.67 -10.31 3.41
C SER A 21 5.33 -10.36 2.68
N LYS A 22 4.67 -11.53 2.65
CA LYS A 22 3.35 -11.68 2.02
C LYS A 22 2.28 -10.83 2.71
N GLN A 23 2.35 -10.70 4.03
CA GLN A 23 1.42 -9.86 4.77
C GLN A 23 1.66 -8.38 4.44
N MET A 24 2.91 -7.92 4.40
CA MET A 24 3.25 -6.55 4.01
C MET A 24 2.79 -6.22 2.60
N ASP A 25 2.97 -7.13 1.63
CA ASP A 25 2.50 -6.92 0.25
C ASP A 25 0.97 -6.76 0.19
N ARG A 26 0.25 -7.57 0.98
CA ARG A 26 -1.21 -7.48 1.08
C ARG A 26 -1.64 -6.17 1.73
N ASP A 27 -0.99 -5.75 2.80
CA ASP A 27 -1.30 -4.51 3.50
C ASP A 27 -1.03 -3.30 2.60
N LEU A 28 0.06 -3.31 1.85
CA LEU A 28 0.40 -2.28 0.86
C LEU A 28 -0.64 -2.24 -0.28
N CYS A 29 -1.09 -3.40 -0.76
CA CYS A 29 -2.15 -3.48 -1.77
C CYS A 29 -3.49 -2.93 -1.24
N ASN A 30 -3.85 -3.26 0.00
CA ASN A 30 -5.05 -2.74 0.65
C ASN A 30 -4.97 -1.22 0.83
N GLN A 31 -3.82 -0.70 1.27
CA GLN A 31 -3.60 0.74 1.39
C GLN A 31 -3.71 1.44 0.03
N HIS A 32 -3.10 0.87 -1.02
CA HIS A 32 -3.22 1.41 -2.37
C HIS A 32 -4.70 1.44 -2.81
N PHE A 33 -5.44 0.36 -2.56
CA PHE A 33 -6.85 0.28 -2.92
C PHE A 33 -7.71 1.33 -2.20
N ASP A 34 -7.53 1.50 -0.88
CA ASP A 34 -8.25 2.49 -0.07
C ASP A 34 -7.94 3.93 -0.51
N THR A 35 -6.66 4.19 -0.75
CA THR A 35 -6.17 5.47 -1.29
C THR A 35 -6.81 5.76 -2.66
N PHE A 36 -6.81 4.77 -3.56
CA PHE A 36 -7.36 4.91 -4.91
C PHE A 36 -8.88 5.12 -4.89
N GLN A 37 -9.61 4.44 -4.00
CA GLN A 37 -11.05 4.68 -3.81
C GLN A 37 -11.36 6.05 -3.20
N THR A 38 -10.51 6.54 -2.30
CA THR A 38 -10.70 7.85 -1.67
C THR A 38 -10.51 8.99 -2.68
N PHE A 39 -9.49 8.91 -3.54
CA PHE A 39 -9.22 9.94 -4.55
C PHE A 39 -10.20 9.92 -5.73
N TRP A 40 -10.53 8.73 -6.26
CA TRP A 40 -11.36 8.60 -7.47
C TRP A 40 -12.83 8.33 -7.20
N GLY A 41 -13.19 8.06 -5.94
CA GLY A 41 -14.53 7.69 -5.52
C GLY A 41 -14.84 6.20 -5.71
N ARG A 42 -16.09 5.83 -5.41
CA ARG A 42 -16.57 4.45 -5.54
C ARG A 42 -16.63 4.02 -7.03
N PRO A 43 -16.15 2.81 -7.38
CA PRO A 43 -16.33 2.25 -8.72
C PRO A 43 -17.83 2.19 -9.06
N GLY A 44 -18.24 2.83 -10.16
CA GLY A 44 -19.64 2.90 -10.61
C GLY A 44 -20.34 4.25 -10.37
N HIS A 45 -19.74 5.17 -9.62
CA HIS A 45 -20.15 6.58 -9.48
C HIS A 45 -18.90 7.46 -9.69
N GLY A 46 -18.30 7.33 -10.87
CA GLY A 46 -17.02 7.95 -11.19
C GLY A 46 -17.09 9.47 -11.14
N ALA A 47 -16.14 10.06 -10.42
CA ALA A 47 -15.90 11.48 -10.22
C ALA A 47 -17.04 12.25 -9.53
N PRO A 48 -16.73 13.14 -8.57
CA PRO A 48 -17.73 14.07 -8.05
C PRO A 48 -18.40 14.79 -9.22
N ALA A 49 -19.72 14.62 -9.36
CA ALA A 49 -20.54 15.38 -10.30
C ALA A 49 -20.69 16.82 -9.77
N GLY A 50 -19.57 17.52 -9.64
CA GLY A 50 -19.51 18.94 -9.35
C GLY A 50 -18.95 19.64 -10.58
N ASP A 51 -19.64 20.68 -11.04
CA ASP A 51 -19.36 21.51 -12.24
C ASP A 51 -17.92 22.09 -12.34
N LYS A 52 -17.03 21.74 -11.43
CA LYS A 52 -15.67 22.28 -11.30
C LYS A 52 -14.72 21.15 -10.94
N ILE A 53 -14.37 20.30 -11.92
CA ILE A 53 -13.19 19.44 -11.81
C ILE A 53 -11.98 20.39 -11.78
N ASN A 54 -11.58 20.82 -10.59
CA ASN A 54 -10.32 21.51 -10.40
C ASN A 54 -9.23 20.51 -10.80
N LYS A 55 -8.60 20.75 -11.96
CA LYS A 55 -7.45 19.98 -12.44
C LYS A 55 -6.26 20.28 -11.52
N LEU A 56 -6.28 19.72 -10.32
CA LEU A 56 -5.12 19.71 -9.44
C LEU A 56 -4.01 18.91 -10.13
N LYS A 57 -2.77 19.37 -10.02
CA LYS A 57 -1.64 18.60 -10.54
C LYS A 57 -1.55 17.28 -9.78
N LEU A 58 -1.29 16.21 -10.52
CA LEU A 58 -1.19 14.87 -9.97
C LEU A 58 -0.15 14.79 -8.84
N ASP A 59 0.97 15.50 -8.98
CA ASP A 59 2.02 15.54 -7.96
C ASP A 59 1.54 16.19 -6.65
N ASP A 60 0.82 17.32 -6.71
CA ASP A 60 0.29 18.01 -5.53
C ASP A 60 -0.75 17.16 -4.79
N LEU A 61 -1.49 16.32 -5.54
CA LEU A 61 -2.50 15.42 -4.99
C LEU A 61 -1.88 14.15 -4.38
N LEU A 62 -0.84 13.61 -5.01
CA LEU A 62 -0.19 12.37 -4.60
C LEU A 62 0.75 12.54 -3.40
N TYR A 63 1.41 13.70 -3.30
CA TYR A 63 2.46 13.92 -2.29
C TYR A 63 2.12 15.04 -1.30
N GLY A 64 1.00 15.74 -1.49
CA GLY A 64 0.75 17.02 -0.85
C GLY A 64 1.65 18.09 -1.46
N SER A 65 1.11 19.29 -1.71
CA SER A 65 1.97 20.44 -1.98
C SER A 65 2.89 20.61 -0.77
N PRO A 66 4.23 20.63 -0.93
CA PRO A 66 5.08 21.02 0.17
C PRO A 66 4.67 22.43 0.55
N GLU A 67 4.17 22.61 1.77
CA GLU A 67 3.81 23.92 2.30
C GLU A 67 5.05 24.82 2.22
N THR A 68 5.13 25.64 1.18
CA THR A 68 6.08 26.75 1.14
C THR A 68 5.50 27.81 2.07
N SER A 69 6.18 27.97 3.21
CA SER A 69 5.92 28.96 4.26
C SER A 69 5.76 30.39 3.76
#